data_AF-A0A918DEI3-F1
#
_entry.id   AF-A0A918DEI3-F1
#
_cell.length_a   1.000
_cell.length_b   1.000
_cell.length_c   1.000
_cell.angle_alpha   90.00
_cell.angle_beta   90.00
_cell.angle_gamma   90.00
#
_symmetry.space_group_name_H-M   'P 1'
#
loop_
_entity.id
_entity.type
_entity.pdbx_description
1 polymer ?
#
loop_
_entity_poly.entity_id
_entity_poly.type
_entity_poly.pdbx_seq_one_letter_code
_entity_poly.pdbx_strand_id
1 'polypeptide(L)'
;MMDKWLGRSAAELGRAIEAGKVNPVDLTEAYLDAIARHPDAKRIYARTTADHARSTAVSAAGRQRAGTRIGPLDGVPISWKDNFDVAGVACEAGSALLKGRVPAQDAEVLHSATMQGLVCLGKTHMTELAFSGLGLNPVTATPPCINFPDAVPGGSSSGAAASVAFGLAPAAIGSDTGGSVRVPAAWNDLVGLKTTTGRLPLKGVVPLCEKFDTVGPIASTVEDCALILSALTARRAADLKGASLANARFGVLDTVALEDVREAPARGFEDAVRRMANAGATVDHFDAPEIAEAMALAGLLFTPEAYAIWGETIEAAPQKMFPPVLERFRSGATVKATEYISAWRRLEELRKIWERRTGGFDAVLIPTSPILPPDAQRLLNEPAYFASENLLALRNTRIGNLMGLCVLTLPTGQLSCGISLMGPAMQEERLLRLGAAVEHALG
;
A
#
# COMPACT_ATOMS: atom_id res chain seq x y z
N MET A 1 20.48 24.19 5.40
CA MET A 1 20.18 23.06 6.31
C MET A 1 18.71 22.61 6.16
N MET A 2 18.24 22.30 4.95
CA MET A 2 16.93 21.66 4.76
C MET A 2 17.01 20.13 4.83
N ASP A 3 18.19 19.55 4.61
CA ASP A 3 18.41 18.10 4.66
C ASP A 3 17.99 17.46 5.99
N LYS A 4 17.98 18.23 7.10
CA LYS A 4 17.52 17.75 8.42
C LYS A 4 16.02 17.37 8.46
N TRP A 5 15.25 17.85 7.49
CA TRP A 5 13.82 17.58 7.35
C TRP A 5 13.53 16.37 6.46
N LEU A 6 14.50 15.99 5.61
CA LEU A 6 14.40 14.76 4.82
C LEU A 6 14.44 13.56 5.77
N GLY A 7 13.54 12.59 5.57
CA GLY A 7 13.43 11.41 6.42
C GLY A 7 12.68 11.61 7.75
N ARG A 8 12.15 12.82 8.03
CA ARG A 8 11.20 13.03 9.13
C ARG A 8 9.82 12.50 8.77
N SER A 9 9.05 12.11 9.77
CA SER A 9 7.69 11.61 9.56
C SER A 9 6.78 12.73 9.01
N ALA A 10 5.71 12.37 8.31
CA ALA A 10 4.77 13.35 7.78
C ALA A 10 4.14 14.21 8.90
N ALA A 11 3.84 13.58 10.05
CA ALA A 11 3.32 14.24 11.24
C ALA A 11 4.32 15.22 11.87
N GLU A 12 5.61 14.84 11.96
CA GLU A 12 6.67 15.74 12.43
C GLU A 12 6.80 16.97 11.53
N LEU A 13 6.75 16.78 10.22
CA LEU A 13 6.80 17.87 9.25
C LEU A 13 5.57 18.78 9.36
N GLY A 14 4.38 18.19 9.50
CA GLY A 14 3.14 18.93 9.73
C GLY A 14 3.19 19.82 10.97
N ARG A 15 3.72 19.29 12.09
CA ARG A 15 3.97 20.05 13.34
C ARG A 15 5.03 21.14 13.15
N ALA A 16 6.08 20.88 12.38
CA ALA A 16 7.14 21.85 12.11
C ALA A 16 6.64 23.02 11.25
N ILE A 17 5.77 22.74 10.26
CA ILE A 17 5.09 23.77 9.46
C ILE A 17 4.18 24.61 10.35
N GLU A 18 3.38 23.97 11.21
CA GLU A 18 2.50 24.66 12.15
C GLU A 18 3.26 25.69 13.00
N ALA A 19 4.37 25.24 13.58
CA ALA A 19 5.22 26.05 14.43
C ALA A 19 6.08 27.08 13.68
N GLY A 20 5.94 27.18 12.35
CA GLY A 20 6.75 28.08 11.52
C GLY A 20 8.24 27.73 11.47
N LYS A 21 8.61 26.50 11.85
CA LYS A 21 10.01 26.02 11.86
C LYS A 21 10.51 25.65 10.47
N VAL A 22 9.58 25.35 9.55
CA VAL A 22 9.88 25.09 8.14
C VAL A 22 8.75 25.67 7.28
N ASN A 23 9.13 26.30 6.17
CA ASN A 23 8.17 26.79 5.18
C ASN A 23 7.79 25.63 4.23
N PRO A 24 6.49 25.40 3.94
CA PRO A 24 6.06 24.38 2.99
C PRO A 24 6.73 24.46 1.61
N VAL A 25 7.03 25.68 1.12
CA VAL A 25 7.70 25.89 -0.17
C VAL A 25 9.14 25.38 -0.09
N ASP A 26 9.91 25.81 0.91
CA ASP A 26 11.29 25.37 1.10
C ASP A 26 11.39 23.85 1.33
N LEU A 27 10.41 23.28 2.05
CA LEU A 27 10.31 21.83 2.25
C LEU A 27 10.04 21.09 0.94
N THR A 28 9.14 21.61 0.11
CA THR A 28 8.82 21.03 -1.19
C THR A 28 10.01 21.08 -2.14
N GLU A 29 10.71 22.22 -2.22
CA GLU A 29 11.95 22.32 -3.00
C GLU A 29 13.02 21.36 -2.48
N ALA A 30 13.18 21.21 -1.17
CA ALA A 30 14.16 20.28 -0.59
C ALA A 30 13.90 18.82 -1.03
N TYR A 31 12.63 18.39 -1.07
CA TYR A 31 12.27 17.07 -1.58
C TYR A 31 12.46 16.96 -3.10
N LEU A 32 12.07 17.96 -3.89
CA LEU A 32 12.30 17.96 -5.34
C LEU A 32 13.80 17.91 -5.67
N ASP A 33 14.64 18.64 -4.95
CA ASP A 33 16.10 18.61 -5.07
C ASP A 33 16.69 17.27 -4.64
N ALA A 34 16.18 16.66 -3.56
CA ALA A 34 16.59 15.33 -3.13
C ALA A 34 16.26 14.28 -4.20
N ILE A 35 15.06 14.34 -4.77
CA ILE A 35 14.65 13.50 -5.90
C ILE A 35 15.59 13.71 -7.07
N ALA A 36 15.88 14.95 -7.47
CA ALA A 36 16.73 15.22 -8.63
C ALA A 36 18.18 14.71 -8.46
N ARG A 37 18.69 14.65 -7.23
CA ARG A 37 20.06 14.22 -6.91
C ARG A 37 20.20 12.72 -6.63
N HIS A 38 19.11 12.01 -6.34
CA HIS A 38 19.19 10.60 -5.96
C HIS A 38 19.58 9.72 -7.17
N PRO A 39 20.55 8.80 -7.04
CA PRO A 39 21.01 7.97 -8.17
C PRO A 39 19.88 7.11 -8.77
N ASP A 40 19.00 6.58 -7.93
CA ASP A 40 17.85 5.77 -8.36
C ASP A 40 16.56 6.57 -8.63
N ALA A 41 16.62 7.91 -8.71
CA ALA A 41 15.43 8.74 -8.88
C ALA A 41 14.56 8.32 -10.05
N LYS A 42 15.17 8.00 -11.20
CA LYS A 42 14.49 7.53 -12.41
C LYS A 42 13.92 6.11 -12.31
N ARG A 43 14.29 5.36 -11.27
CA ARG A 43 13.73 4.04 -10.96
C ARG A 43 12.63 4.12 -9.93
N ILE A 44 12.61 5.16 -9.09
CA ILE A 44 11.62 5.39 -8.03
C ILE A 44 10.45 6.24 -8.55
N TYR A 45 10.74 7.39 -9.15
CA TYR A 45 9.78 8.31 -9.72
C TYR A 45 9.70 8.13 -11.23
N ALA A 46 8.48 7.91 -11.70
CA ALA A 46 8.21 7.89 -13.12
C ALA A 46 8.12 9.33 -13.68
N ARG A 47 7.69 10.28 -12.85
CA ARG A 47 7.78 11.74 -13.10
C ARG A 47 7.54 12.54 -11.82
N THR A 48 8.07 13.75 -11.73
CA THR A 48 7.70 14.72 -10.69
C THR A 48 6.56 15.62 -11.16
N THR A 49 5.88 16.28 -10.23
CA THR A 49 4.81 17.25 -10.49
C THR A 49 5.19 18.63 -9.97
N ALA A 50 6.41 19.08 -10.27
CA ALA A 50 7.06 20.20 -9.61
C ALA A 50 6.23 21.50 -9.59
N ASP A 51 5.61 21.88 -10.71
CA ASP A 51 4.81 23.11 -10.78
C ASP A 51 3.53 23.01 -9.94
N HIS A 52 2.85 21.86 -9.99
CA HIS A 52 1.69 21.58 -9.14
C HIS A 52 2.10 21.55 -7.66
N ALA A 53 3.22 20.90 -7.34
CA ALA A 53 3.76 20.80 -5.98
C ALA A 53 4.02 22.19 -5.39
N ARG A 54 4.72 23.04 -6.15
CA ARG A 54 5.03 24.44 -5.79
C ARG A 54 3.77 25.26 -5.55
N SER A 55 2.80 25.19 -6.46
CA SER A 55 1.55 25.94 -6.34
C SER A 55 0.79 25.61 -5.06
N THR A 56 0.65 24.31 -4.76
CA THR A 56 -0.03 23.85 -3.55
C THR A 56 0.76 24.22 -2.29
N ALA A 57 2.09 24.13 -2.32
CA ALA A 57 2.95 24.54 -1.21
C ALA A 57 2.88 26.05 -0.92
N VAL A 58 2.81 26.91 -1.94
CA VAL A 58 2.63 28.36 -1.78
C VAL A 58 1.30 28.67 -1.09
N SER A 59 0.24 27.97 -1.48
CA SER A 59 -1.08 28.12 -0.85
C SER A 59 -1.06 27.67 0.62
N ALA A 60 -0.41 26.56 0.94
CA ALA A 60 -0.22 26.10 2.31
C ALA A 60 0.61 27.07 3.16
N ALA A 61 1.69 27.64 2.59
CA ALA A 61 2.48 28.67 3.26
C ALA A 61 1.67 29.94 3.55
N GLY A 62 0.77 30.32 2.64
CA GLY A 62 -0.18 31.42 2.86
C GLY A 62 -1.12 31.15 4.03
N ARG A 63 -1.73 29.96 4.09
CA ARG A 63 -2.60 29.53 5.19
C ARG A 63 -1.89 29.46 6.52
N GLN A 64 -0.65 28.94 6.53
CA GLN A 64 0.17 28.88 7.74
C GLN A 64 0.43 30.28 8.32
N ARG A 65 0.86 31.26 7.48
CA ARG A 65 1.09 32.64 7.92
C ARG A 65 -0.18 33.34 8.42
N ALA A 66 -1.32 33.01 7.83
CA ALA A 66 -2.61 33.58 8.22
C ALA A 66 -3.25 32.89 9.44
N GLY A 67 -2.66 31.80 9.96
CA GLY A 67 -3.24 31.01 11.05
C GLY A 67 -4.49 30.21 10.65
N THR A 68 -4.65 29.90 9.35
CA THR A 68 -5.83 29.25 8.77
C THR A 68 -5.52 27.90 8.14
N ARG A 69 -4.58 27.14 8.74
CA ARG A 69 -4.23 25.79 8.27
C ARG A 69 -5.47 24.87 8.27
N ILE A 70 -5.56 24.01 7.25
CA ILE A 70 -6.70 23.11 7.05
C ILE A 70 -6.65 21.92 8.02
N GLY A 71 -5.46 21.36 8.23
CA GLY A 71 -5.28 20.20 9.08
C GLY A 71 -3.80 19.94 9.40
N PRO A 72 -3.50 18.87 10.15
CA PRO A 72 -2.15 18.59 10.62
C PRO A 72 -1.11 18.48 9.51
N LEU A 73 -1.51 17.95 8.35
CA LEU A 73 -0.63 17.73 7.19
C LEU A 73 -0.72 18.83 6.11
N ASP A 74 -1.36 19.97 6.40
CA ASP A 74 -1.44 21.09 5.44
C ASP A 74 -0.04 21.63 5.11
N GLY A 75 0.38 21.46 3.85
CA GLY A 75 1.71 21.80 3.33
C GLY A 75 2.73 20.65 3.30
N VAL A 76 2.36 19.44 3.74
CA VAL A 76 3.27 18.29 3.72
C VAL A 76 3.31 17.67 2.31
N PRO A 77 4.51 17.55 1.70
CA PRO A 77 4.67 16.90 0.39
C PRO A 77 4.67 15.38 0.50
N ILE A 78 3.95 14.68 -0.38
CA ILE A 78 3.88 13.22 -0.45
C ILE A 78 3.92 12.74 -1.90
N SER A 79 4.33 11.48 -2.11
CA SER A 79 4.37 10.88 -3.45
C SER A 79 3.11 10.07 -3.76
N TRP A 80 2.81 9.88 -5.04
CA TRP A 80 1.61 9.17 -5.49
C TRP A 80 1.99 8.10 -6.49
N LYS A 81 1.43 6.90 -6.37
CA LYS A 81 1.62 5.85 -7.39
C LYS A 81 1.13 6.31 -8.76
N ASP A 82 1.76 5.82 -9.82
CA ASP A 82 1.45 6.28 -11.18
C ASP A 82 0.05 5.95 -11.71
N ASN A 83 -0.73 5.12 -11.02
CA ASN A 83 -2.12 4.82 -11.39
C ASN A 83 -3.15 5.82 -10.83
N PHE A 84 -2.73 6.87 -10.13
CA PHE A 84 -3.64 7.95 -9.71
C PHE A 84 -3.59 9.09 -10.72
N ASP A 85 -4.71 9.48 -11.30
CA ASP A 85 -4.76 10.61 -12.23
C ASP A 85 -4.36 11.92 -11.53
N VAL A 86 -3.51 12.69 -12.20
CA VAL A 86 -3.17 14.09 -11.88
C VAL A 86 -3.43 14.88 -13.15
N ALA A 87 -4.27 15.91 -13.08
CA ALA A 87 -4.68 16.69 -14.25
C ALA A 87 -3.46 17.25 -15.00
N GLY A 88 -3.40 16.99 -16.30
CA GLY A 88 -2.32 17.49 -17.17
C GLY A 88 -0.98 16.76 -17.03
N VAL A 89 -0.89 15.70 -16.21
CA VAL A 89 0.34 14.91 -16.00
C VAL A 89 0.12 13.48 -16.46
N ALA A 90 1.09 12.92 -17.21
CA ALA A 90 1.00 11.55 -17.70
C ALA A 90 0.69 10.54 -16.57
N CYS A 91 -0.23 9.62 -16.85
CA CYS A 91 -0.68 8.56 -15.95
C CYS A 91 -0.75 7.26 -16.75
N GLU A 92 0.36 6.51 -16.71
CA GLU A 92 0.63 5.39 -17.61
C GLU A 92 0.51 4.03 -16.89
N ALA A 93 0.27 4.04 -15.57
CA ALA A 93 0.09 2.87 -14.72
C ALA A 93 1.18 1.80 -14.90
N GLY A 94 2.42 2.25 -15.17
CA GLY A 94 3.56 1.37 -15.42
C GLY A 94 3.48 0.52 -16.69
N SER A 95 2.62 0.83 -17.65
CA SER A 95 2.44 0.05 -18.88
C SER A 95 2.68 0.86 -20.15
N ALA A 96 3.31 0.24 -21.15
CA ALA A 96 3.42 0.80 -22.49
C ALA A 96 2.07 0.85 -23.24
N LEU A 97 1.02 0.17 -22.74
CA LEU A 97 -0.35 0.26 -23.27
C LEU A 97 -0.96 1.64 -23.07
N LEU A 98 -0.62 2.32 -21.96
CA LEU A 98 -1.14 3.64 -21.61
C LEU A 98 -0.12 4.75 -21.84
N LYS A 99 0.97 4.47 -22.57
CA LYS A 99 2.02 5.45 -22.84
C LYS A 99 1.41 6.72 -23.47
N GLY A 100 1.66 7.88 -22.84
CA GLY A 100 1.12 9.16 -23.28
C GLY A 100 -0.33 9.46 -22.86
N ARG A 101 -0.98 8.60 -22.06
CA ARG A 101 -2.29 8.92 -21.46
C ARG A 101 -2.13 10.08 -20.47
N VAL A 102 -2.80 11.20 -20.74
CA VAL A 102 -2.82 12.38 -19.87
C VAL A 102 -4.29 12.67 -19.48
N PRO A 103 -4.66 12.52 -18.20
CA PRO A 103 -6.02 12.79 -17.74
C PRO A 103 -6.27 14.30 -17.64
N ALA A 104 -7.52 14.70 -17.87
CA ALA A 104 -7.95 16.10 -17.78
C ALA A 104 -8.33 16.52 -16.34
N GLN A 105 -8.51 15.56 -15.44
CA GLN A 105 -8.95 15.78 -14.06
C GLN A 105 -8.10 14.95 -13.11
N ASP A 106 -7.98 15.42 -11.87
CA ASP A 106 -7.38 14.66 -10.78
C ASP A 106 -8.25 13.44 -10.43
N ALA A 107 -7.61 12.39 -9.91
CA ALA A 107 -8.33 11.36 -9.17
C ALA A 107 -9.08 12.00 -7.99
N GLU A 108 -10.29 11.55 -7.69
CA GLU A 108 -11.11 12.16 -6.62
C GLU A 108 -10.39 12.13 -5.26
N VAL A 109 -9.63 11.07 -4.99
CA VAL A 109 -8.83 10.96 -3.76
C VAL A 109 -7.66 11.95 -3.72
N LEU A 110 -7.03 12.25 -4.86
CA LEU A 110 -5.99 13.28 -4.96
C LEU A 110 -6.59 14.68 -4.79
N HIS A 111 -7.75 14.92 -5.40
CA HIS A 111 -8.47 16.16 -5.23
C HIS A 111 -8.79 16.41 -3.75
N SER A 112 -9.34 15.42 -3.04
CA SER A 112 -9.59 15.50 -1.59
C SER A 112 -8.32 15.78 -0.80
N ALA A 113 -7.22 15.07 -1.10
CA ALA A 113 -5.93 15.30 -0.45
C ALA A 113 -5.41 16.74 -0.65
N THR A 114 -5.50 17.25 -1.87
CA THR A 114 -5.08 18.61 -2.25
C THR A 114 -5.94 19.65 -1.52
N MET A 115 -7.26 19.42 -1.42
CA MET A 115 -8.19 20.25 -0.66
C MET A 115 -7.96 20.19 0.85
N GLN A 116 -7.24 19.18 1.36
CA GLN A 116 -6.75 19.11 2.74
C GLN A 116 -5.32 19.64 2.91
N GLY A 117 -4.74 20.20 1.83
CA GLY A 117 -3.45 20.87 1.84
C GLY A 117 -2.23 19.96 1.60
N LEU A 118 -2.43 18.68 1.31
CA LEU A 118 -1.32 17.80 0.93
C LEU A 118 -0.74 18.21 -0.43
N VAL A 119 0.58 18.15 -0.53
CA VAL A 119 1.32 18.53 -1.74
C VAL A 119 1.72 17.26 -2.52
N CYS A 120 1.36 17.17 -3.80
CA CYS A 120 1.76 16.04 -4.66
C CYS A 120 3.16 16.27 -5.25
N LEU A 121 4.16 15.49 -4.82
CA LEU A 121 5.55 15.57 -5.31
C LEU A 121 5.72 15.00 -6.72
N GLY A 122 4.99 13.94 -7.04
CA GLY A 122 5.20 13.21 -8.27
C GLY A 122 4.52 11.85 -8.31
N LYS A 123 4.65 11.22 -9.47
CA LYS A 123 4.16 9.88 -9.78
C LYS A 123 5.28 8.87 -9.64
N THR A 124 5.08 7.82 -8.85
CA THR A 124 6.08 6.79 -8.59
C THR A 124 5.86 5.54 -9.43
N HIS A 125 6.96 4.87 -9.80
CA HIS A 125 6.92 3.64 -10.57
C HIS A 125 6.10 2.56 -9.84
N MET A 126 5.55 1.64 -10.63
CA MET A 126 4.71 0.56 -10.16
C MET A 126 4.89 -0.67 -11.05
N THR A 127 4.48 -1.83 -10.55
CA THR A 127 4.24 -2.99 -11.41
C THR A 127 3.22 -2.65 -12.49
N GLU A 128 3.46 -3.11 -13.72
CA GLU A 128 2.59 -2.94 -14.88
C GLU A 128 1.12 -3.27 -14.55
N LEU A 129 0.23 -2.28 -14.76
CA LEU A 129 -1.22 -2.35 -14.50
C LEU A 129 -1.57 -2.92 -13.11
N ALA A 130 -0.70 -2.70 -12.13
CA ALA A 130 -0.82 -3.16 -10.77
C ALA A 130 -0.84 -4.70 -10.54
N PHE A 131 -0.62 -5.54 -11.56
CA PHE A 131 -0.99 -6.97 -11.47
C PHE A 131 0.12 -7.95 -11.01
N SER A 132 0.92 -7.56 -10.03
CA SER A 132 1.84 -8.43 -9.28
C SER A 132 2.23 -7.80 -7.94
N GLY A 133 2.51 -8.66 -6.95
CA GLY A 133 2.97 -8.29 -5.62
C GLY A 133 4.47 -8.03 -5.51
N LEU A 134 5.23 -8.28 -6.58
CA LEU A 134 6.69 -8.31 -6.54
C LEU A 134 7.33 -6.94 -6.71
N GLY A 135 6.70 -6.02 -7.45
CA GLY A 135 7.27 -4.69 -7.73
C GLY A 135 8.18 -4.63 -8.95
N LEU A 136 8.48 -5.79 -9.56
CA LEU A 136 9.21 -5.89 -10.82
C LEU A 136 8.41 -5.27 -11.97
N ASN A 137 9.08 -4.45 -12.78
CA ASN A 137 8.56 -3.93 -14.02
C ASN A 137 9.69 -3.66 -15.04
N PRO A 138 9.90 -4.56 -16.02
CA PRO A 138 10.87 -4.35 -17.09
C PRO A 138 10.36 -3.43 -18.21
N VAL A 139 9.06 -3.11 -18.24
CA VAL A 139 8.46 -2.22 -19.26
C VAL A 139 8.80 -0.75 -18.98
N THR A 140 8.94 -0.39 -17.71
CA THR A 140 9.30 0.98 -17.29
C THR A 140 10.57 1.00 -16.44
N ALA A 141 10.45 0.80 -15.13
CA ALA A 141 11.57 0.66 -14.22
C ALA A 141 11.17 -0.09 -12.95
N THR A 142 12.16 -0.70 -12.30
CA THR A 142 12.01 -1.37 -10.99
C THR A 142 12.84 -0.61 -9.95
N PRO A 143 12.25 -0.01 -8.91
CA PRO A 143 13.03 0.59 -7.82
C PRO A 143 13.87 -0.46 -7.07
N PRO A 144 14.97 -0.08 -6.39
CA PRO A 144 15.67 -0.97 -5.47
C PRO A 144 14.86 -1.21 -4.19
N CYS A 145 15.07 -2.35 -3.52
CA CYS A 145 14.64 -2.56 -2.14
C CYS A 145 15.69 -2.00 -1.16
N ILE A 146 15.25 -1.31 -0.10
CA ILE A 146 16.15 -0.60 0.83
C ILE A 146 17.18 -1.52 1.51
N ASN A 147 16.78 -2.75 1.84
CA ASN A 147 17.64 -3.70 2.57
C ASN A 147 18.42 -4.65 1.64
N PHE A 148 17.96 -4.81 0.41
CA PHE A 148 18.47 -5.79 -0.55
C PHE A 148 18.49 -5.15 -1.96
N PRO A 149 19.57 -4.43 -2.33
CA PRO A 149 19.59 -3.64 -3.57
C PRO A 149 19.34 -4.44 -4.86
N ASP A 150 19.70 -5.73 -4.87
CA ASP A 150 19.49 -6.64 -6.01
C ASP A 150 18.11 -7.32 -6.01
N ALA A 151 17.32 -7.11 -4.96
CA ALA A 151 15.96 -7.65 -4.83
C ALA A 151 14.89 -6.64 -5.25
N VAL A 152 13.71 -7.15 -5.55
CA VAL A 152 12.55 -6.32 -5.89
C VAL A 152 11.93 -5.68 -4.63
N PRO A 153 11.39 -4.45 -4.72
CA PRO A 153 10.94 -3.70 -3.53
C PRO A 153 9.55 -4.10 -3.04
N GLY A 154 8.90 -5.07 -3.69
CA GLY A 154 7.49 -5.38 -3.46
C GLY A 154 6.60 -4.46 -4.28
N GLY A 155 5.36 -4.89 -4.50
CA GLY A 155 4.49 -4.23 -5.45
C GLY A 155 3.01 -4.49 -5.22
N SER A 156 2.16 -3.84 -6.01
CA SER A 156 2.52 -3.01 -7.15
C SER A 156 2.89 -1.57 -6.82
N SER A 157 2.76 -1.08 -5.59
CA SER A 157 3.14 0.29 -5.19
C SER A 157 4.66 0.40 -4.90
N SER A 158 5.49 -0.10 -5.82
CA SER A 158 6.94 -0.27 -5.64
C SER A 158 7.67 1.05 -5.42
N GLY A 159 7.50 2.00 -6.33
CA GLY A 159 8.14 3.32 -6.24
C GLY A 159 7.57 4.16 -5.10
N ALA A 160 6.31 3.95 -4.72
CA ALA A 160 5.69 4.62 -3.57
C ALA A 160 6.42 4.25 -2.27
N ALA A 161 6.58 2.96 -1.99
CA ALA A 161 7.35 2.52 -0.82
C ALA A 161 8.82 2.93 -0.90
N ALA A 162 9.48 2.75 -2.05
CA ALA A 162 10.87 3.17 -2.23
C ALA A 162 11.04 4.69 -2.01
N SER A 163 10.10 5.52 -2.46
CA SER A 163 10.20 6.97 -2.23
C SER A 163 10.23 7.34 -0.74
N VAL A 164 9.52 6.59 0.10
CA VAL A 164 9.53 6.79 1.56
C VAL A 164 10.80 6.22 2.18
N ALA A 165 11.13 4.97 1.84
CA ALA A 165 12.29 4.27 2.39
C ALA A 165 13.62 4.98 2.11
N PHE A 166 13.77 5.59 0.93
CA PHE A 166 14.95 6.36 0.54
C PHE A 166 14.88 7.84 0.95
N GLY A 167 13.88 8.25 1.75
CA GLY A 167 13.76 9.63 2.25
C GLY A 167 13.45 10.67 1.17
N LEU A 168 12.87 10.25 0.04
CA LEU A 168 12.47 11.10 -1.10
C LEU A 168 11.00 11.53 -1.04
N ALA A 169 10.26 11.07 -0.04
CA ALA A 169 8.97 11.56 0.42
C ALA A 169 8.78 11.13 1.88
N PRO A 170 8.08 11.90 2.72
CA PRO A 170 7.77 11.49 4.09
C PRO A 170 6.64 10.44 4.17
N ALA A 171 5.82 10.35 3.12
CA ALA A 171 4.79 9.34 2.94
C ALA A 171 4.39 9.23 1.46
N ALA A 172 3.64 8.19 1.13
CA ALA A 172 3.17 7.92 -0.22
C ALA A 172 1.75 7.37 -0.25
N ILE A 173 1.07 7.54 -1.38
CA ILE A 173 -0.23 6.90 -1.67
C ILE A 173 -0.02 5.77 -2.69
N GLY A 174 -0.51 4.58 -2.33
CA GLY A 174 -0.56 3.41 -3.19
C GLY A 174 -1.99 2.87 -3.37
N SER A 175 -2.09 1.80 -4.16
CA SER A 175 -3.32 1.01 -4.27
C SER A 175 -3.07 -0.44 -3.87
N ASP A 176 -4.09 -1.12 -3.33
CA ASP A 176 -4.02 -2.49 -2.81
C ASP A 176 -5.21 -3.34 -3.28
N THR A 177 -4.95 -4.23 -4.23
CA THR A 177 -5.93 -5.20 -4.76
C THR A 177 -5.76 -6.58 -4.13
N GLY A 178 -4.52 -6.97 -3.85
CA GLY A 178 -4.17 -8.26 -3.25
C GLY A 178 -3.03 -8.19 -2.23
N GLY A 179 -2.58 -6.97 -1.86
CA GLY A 179 -1.37 -6.74 -1.05
C GLY A 179 -0.53 -5.55 -1.49
N SER A 180 -0.96 -4.78 -2.50
CA SER A 180 -0.09 -3.84 -3.18
C SER A 180 0.29 -2.56 -2.42
N VAL A 181 -0.27 -2.33 -1.23
CA VAL A 181 0.25 -1.37 -0.25
C VAL A 181 1.09 -2.10 0.81
N ARG A 182 0.64 -3.27 1.24
CA ARG A 182 1.19 -4.00 2.40
C ARG A 182 2.48 -4.75 2.11
N VAL A 183 2.60 -5.43 0.99
CA VAL A 183 3.84 -6.13 0.58
C VAL A 183 5.00 -5.15 0.43
N PRO A 184 4.90 -4.06 -0.36
CA PRO A 184 6.00 -3.11 -0.45
C PRO A 184 6.25 -2.34 0.85
N ALA A 185 5.25 -2.14 1.71
CA ALA A 185 5.49 -1.60 3.05
C ALA A 185 6.34 -2.55 3.91
N ALA A 186 5.93 -3.81 4.02
CA ALA A 186 6.66 -4.83 4.79
C ALA A 186 8.09 -5.03 4.30
N TRP A 187 8.31 -5.05 2.98
CA TRP A 187 9.64 -5.30 2.41
C TRP A 187 10.59 -4.11 2.47
N ASN A 188 10.09 -2.89 2.74
CA ASN A 188 10.93 -1.71 2.91
C ASN A 188 10.87 -1.14 4.35
N ASP A 189 10.43 -1.96 5.31
CA ASP A 189 10.33 -1.61 6.73
C ASP A 189 9.47 -0.37 7.01
N LEU A 190 8.31 -0.29 6.33
CA LEU A 190 7.34 0.80 6.45
C LEU A 190 6.01 0.32 7.00
N VAL A 191 5.21 1.27 7.46
CA VAL A 191 3.80 1.08 7.80
C VAL A 191 2.96 1.21 6.54
N GLY A 192 2.02 0.28 6.33
CA GLY A 192 1.11 0.28 5.19
C GLY A 192 -0.32 -0.01 5.62
N LEU A 193 -1.26 0.86 5.25
CA LEU A 193 -2.68 0.68 5.54
C LEU A 193 -3.45 0.35 4.25
N LYS A 194 -3.96 -0.88 4.15
CA LYS A 194 -5.02 -1.22 3.21
C LYS A 194 -6.37 -0.81 3.84
N THR A 195 -7.07 0.11 3.20
CA THR A 195 -8.43 0.49 3.61
C THR A 195 -9.47 -0.57 3.22
N THR A 196 -10.65 -0.49 3.80
CA THR A 196 -11.82 -1.29 3.40
C THR A 196 -12.23 -0.94 1.97
N THR A 197 -12.71 -1.92 1.21
CA THR A 197 -13.31 -1.67 -0.10
C THR A 197 -14.45 -0.66 0.01
N GLY A 198 -14.44 0.37 -0.83
CA GLY A 198 -15.43 1.46 -0.81
C GLY A 198 -15.18 2.54 0.25
N ARG A 199 -14.11 2.45 1.05
CA ARG A 199 -13.77 3.49 2.03
C ARG A 199 -13.33 4.80 1.37
N LEU A 200 -12.63 4.71 0.25
CA LEU A 200 -12.12 5.83 -0.54
C LEU A 200 -12.60 5.69 -2.00
N PRO A 201 -12.85 6.82 -2.71
CA PRO A 201 -13.27 6.77 -4.09
C PRO A 201 -12.14 6.27 -5.00
N LEU A 202 -12.51 5.51 -6.03
CA LEU A 202 -11.59 4.98 -7.05
C LEU A 202 -11.65 5.74 -8.38
N LYS A 203 -12.50 6.75 -8.51
CA LYS A 203 -12.60 7.51 -9.75
C LYS A 203 -11.29 8.26 -10.05
N GLY A 204 -10.79 8.06 -11.26
CA GLY A 204 -9.47 8.54 -11.69
C GLY A 204 -8.30 7.71 -11.16
N VAL A 205 -8.56 6.55 -10.55
CA VAL A 205 -7.54 5.53 -10.31
C VAL A 205 -7.63 4.53 -11.45
N VAL A 206 -6.53 4.30 -12.17
CA VAL A 206 -6.48 3.28 -13.23
C VAL A 206 -6.73 1.91 -12.59
N PRO A 207 -7.82 1.20 -12.98
CA PRO A 207 -8.31 0.04 -12.25
C PRO A 207 -7.53 -1.23 -12.61
N LEU A 208 -7.48 -2.18 -11.67
CA LEU A 208 -7.10 -3.57 -11.93
C LEU A 208 -8.31 -4.49 -11.76
N CYS A 209 -8.97 -4.41 -10.62
CA CYS A 209 -10.11 -5.25 -10.25
C CYS A 209 -10.92 -4.46 -9.21
N GLU A 210 -11.83 -3.63 -9.69
CA GLU A 210 -12.49 -2.56 -8.93
C GLU A 210 -13.20 -3.06 -7.67
N LYS A 211 -13.72 -4.29 -7.68
CA LYS A 211 -14.34 -4.90 -6.48
C LYS A 211 -13.36 -5.18 -5.34
N PHE A 212 -12.05 -5.24 -5.61
CA PHE A 212 -11.03 -5.46 -4.59
C PHE A 212 -10.02 -4.31 -4.46
N ASP A 213 -9.97 -3.41 -5.45
CA ASP A 213 -9.10 -2.25 -5.44
C ASP A 213 -9.41 -1.34 -4.26
N THR A 214 -8.36 -0.95 -3.55
CA THR A 214 -8.43 0.00 -2.44
C THR A 214 -7.28 0.98 -2.53
N VAL A 215 -7.45 2.16 -1.93
CA VAL A 215 -6.40 3.20 -1.81
C VAL A 215 -5.85 3.16 -0.39
N GLY A 216 -4.54 3.30 -0.23
CA GLY A 216 -3.91 3.19 1.07
C GLY A 216 -2.61 3.99 1.19
N PRO A 217 -2.35 4.60 2.37
CA PRO A 217 -1.07 5.24 2.64
C PRO A 217 0.03 4.20 2.93
N ILE A 218 1.25 4.56 2.55
CA ILE A 218 2.51 3.94 2.98
C ILE A 218 3.33 5.05 3.65
N ALA A 219 3.77 4.83 4.88
CA ALA A 219 4.48 5.85 5.67
C ALA A 219 5.43 5.21 6.68
N SER A 220 6.21 6.03 7.39
CA SER A 220 7.16 5.54 8.40
C SER A 220 6.51 5.25 9.75
N THR A 221 5.29 5.76 10.00
CA THR A 221 4.61 5.60 11.29
C THR A 221 3.10 5.36 11.15
N VAL A 222 2.49 4.77 12.17
CA VAL A 222 1.02 4.63 12.28
C VAL A 222 0.34 5.99 12.38
N GLU A 223 0.95 6.96 13.06
CA GLU A 223 0.46 8.34 13.12
C GLU A 223 0.31 8.95 11.72
N ASP A 224 1.31 8.78 10.86
CA ASP A 224 1.26 9.27 9.48
C ASP A 224 0.10 8.63 8.70
N CYS A 225 -0.06 7.31 8.77
CA CYS A 225 -1.17 6.62 8.10
C CYS A 225 -2.54 7.13 8.60
N ALA A 226 -2.70 7.40 9.90
CA ALA A 226 -3.93 7.93 10.47
C ALA A 226 -4.25 9.36 10.00
N LEU A 227 -3.24 10.22 9.96
CA LEU A 227 -3.37 11.60 9.49
C LEU A 227 -3.61 11.67 7.97
N ILE A 228 -2.98 10.77 7.19
CA ILE A 228 -3.22 10.70 5.76
C ILE A 228 -4.62 10.19 5.48
N LEU A 229 -5.09 9.12 6.14
CA LEU A 229 -6.47 8.66 5.98
C LEU A 229 -7.49 9.76 6.30
N SER A 230 -7.22 10.54 7.35
CA SER A 230 -8.00 11.73 7.71
C SER A 230 -8.06 12.74 6.57
N ALA A 231 -6.93 13.06 5.96
CA ALA A 231 -6.86 13.96 4.81
C ALA A 231 -7.58 13.39 3.57
N LEU A 232 -7.42 12.10 3.26
CA LEU A 232 -8.05 11.48 2.09
C LEU A 232 -9.58 11.39 2.22
N THR A 233 -10.08 11.23 3.45
CA THR A 233 -11.52 11.14 3.73
C THR A 233 -12.16 12.49 4.09
N ALA A 234 -11.35 13.54 4.31
CA ALA A 234 -11.77 14.81 4.91
C ALA A 234 -12.54 14.62 6.24
N ARG A 235 -12.12 13.63 7.04
CA ARG A 235 -12.68 13.33 8.37
C ARG A 235 -11.63 13.50 9.44
N ARG A 236 -12.06 13.59 10.69
CA ARG A 236 -11.15 13.65 11.84
C ARG A 236 -10.27 12.39 11.91
N ALA A 237 -8.98 12.57 12.16
CA ALA A 237 -8.05 11.48 12.40
C ALA A 237 -8.43 10.66 13.64
N ALA A 238 -8.06 9.37 13.63
CA ALA A 238 -8.17 8.52 14.80
C ALA A 238 -7.42 9.17 15.98
N ASP A 239 -8.03 9.18 17.16
CA ASP A 239 -7.32 9.59 18.36
C ASP A 239 -6.41 8.44 18.81
N LEU A 240 -5.10 8.67 18.75
CA LEU A 240 -4.09 7.68 19.12
C LEU A 240 -3.61 7.85 20.58
N LYS A 241 -4.06 8.89 21.29
CA LYS A 241 -3.59 9.18 22.65
C LYS A 241 -3.98 8.07 23.62
N GLY A 242 -3.02 7.61 24.43
CA GLY A 242 -3.25 6.54 25.39
C GLY A 242 -3.63 5.20 24.75
N ALA A 243 -3.23 4.97 23.49
CA ALA A 243 -3.29 3.64 22.90
C ALA A 243 -2.47 2.67 23.76
N SER A 244 -3.03 1.48 24.02
CA SER A 244 -2.40 0.47 24.86
C SER A 244 -2.83 -0.92 24.40
N LEU A 245 -1.95 -1.90 24.59
CA LEU A 245 -2.25 -3.31 24.36
C LEU A 245 -2.85 -4.00 25.60
N ALA A 246 -3.00 -3.29 26.72
CA ALA A 246 -3.63 -3.84 27.92
C ALA A 246 -5.04 -4.34 27.61
N ASN A 247 -5.24 -5.66 27.75
CA ASN A 247 -6.48 -6.39 27.43
C ASN A 247 -6.83 -6.47 25.94
N ALA A 248 -5.93 -6.07 25.03
CA ALA A 248 -6.12 -6.31 23.61
C ALA A 248 -6.07 -7.82 23.33
N ARG A 249 -7.02 -8.31 22.54
CA ARG A 249 -7.13 -9.72 22.17
C ARG A 249 -6.84 -9.91 20.70
N PHE A 250 -5.81 -10.69 20.40
CA PHE A 250 -5.44 -11.01 19.03
C PHE A 250 -5.65 -12.49 18.75
N GLY A 251 -6.05 -12.80 17.52
CA GLY A 251 -6.08 -14.16 17.00
C GLY A 251 -4.93 -14.37 16.02
N VAL A 252 -4.08 -15.38 16.21
CA VAL A 252 -3.13 -15.84 15.18
C VAL A 252 -3.83 -16.89 14.31
N LEU A 253 -3.87 -16.64 12.99
CA LEU A 253 -4.47 -17.56 12.03
C LEU A 253 -3.46 -18.64 11.62
N ASP A 254 -3.62 -19.86 12.13
CA ASP A 254 -2.62 -20.94 11.96
C ASP A 254 -2.62 -21.63 10.60
N THR A 255 -3.74 -21.57 9.88
CA THR A 255 -3.92 -22.29 8.60
C THR A 255 -3.11 -21.66 7.45
N VAL A 256 -3.78 -21.20 6.38
CA VAL A 256 -3.15 -20.72 5.14
C VAL A 256 -2.09 -19.65 5.35
N ALA A 257 -2.18 -18.87 6.44
CA ALA A 257 -1.25 -17.78 6.71
C ALA A 257 0.12 -18.24 7.22
N LEU A 258 0.24 -19.40 7.87
CA LEU A 258 1.51 -19.91 8.44
C LEU A 258 2.11 -21.08 7.66
N GLU A 259 1.36 -21.70 6.74
CA GLU A 259 1.90 -22.71 5.81
C GLU A 259 3.10 -22.15 5.03
N ASP A 260 4.17 -22.91 4.77
CA ASP A 260 5.32 -22.51 3.93
C ASP A 260 5.91 -21.10 4.17
N VAL A 261 5.78 -20.53 5.37
CA VAL A 261 6.42 -19.26 5.71
C VAL A 261 7.92 -19.48 5.85
N ARG A 262 8.73 -18.70 5.13
CA ARG A 262 10.19 -18.79 5.19
C ARG A 262 10.71 -18.32 6.53
N GLU A 263 11.92 -18.78 6.85
CA GLU A 263 12.53 -18.64 8.17
C GLU A 263 12.57 -17.20 8.70
N ALA A 264 12.99 -16.21 7.88
CA ALA A 264 13.09 -14.83 8.34
C ALA A 264 11.72 -14.18 8.64
N PRO A 265 10.71 -14.24 7.75
CA PRO A 265 9.35 -13.82 8.08
C PRO A 265 8.72 -14.54 9.27
N ALA A 266 8.96 -15.86 9.42
CA ALA A 266 8.47 -16.63 10.57
C ALA A 266 9.07 -16.10 11.89
N ARG A 267 10.40 -15.95 11.95
CA ARG A 267 11.09 -15.38 13.12
C ARG A 267 10.64 -13.96 13.44
N GLY A 268 10.47 -13.12 12.41
CA GLY A 268 10.00 -11.74 12.58
C GLY A 268 8.59 -11.67 13.15
N PHE A 269 7.70 -12.52 12.65
CA PHE A 269 6.32 -12.64 13.14
C PHE A 269 6.27 -13.15 14.58
N GLU A 270 6.99 -14.24 14.89
CA GLU A 270 7.04 -14.82 16.24
C GLU A 270 7.60 -13.82 17.28
N ASP A 271 8.66 -13.10 16.92
CA ASP A 271 9.23 -12.06 17.79
C ASP A 271 8.24 -10.91 18.01
N ALA A 272 7.55 -10.46 16.95
CA ALA A 272 6.54 -9.41 17.04
C ALA A 272 5.36 -9.83 17.95
N VAL A 273 4.81 -11.03 17.76
CA VAL A 273 3.75 -11.60 18.60
C VAL A 273 4.19 -11.67 20.06
N ARG A 274 5.42 -12.13 20.33
CA ARG A 274 5.98 -12.19 21.69
C ARG A 274 6.11 -10.80 22.32
N ARG A 275 6.59 -9.80 21.58
CA ARG A 275 6.69 -8.40 22.07
C ARG A 275 5.31 -7.83 22.40
N MET A 276 4.31 -8.07 21.55
CA MET A 276 2.92 -7.67 21.81
C MET A 276 2.37 -8.32 23.08
N ALA A 277 2.60 -9.63 23.28
CA ALA A 277 2.20 -10.33 24.50
C ALA A 277 2.90 -9.76 25.75
N ASN A 278 4.20 -9.50 25.68
CA ASN A 278 4.96 -8.86 26.77
C ASN A 278 4.46 -7.45 27.10
N ALA A 279 3.87 -6.75 26.14
CA ALA A 279 3.24 -5.44 26.31
C ALA A 279 1.78 -5.50 26.82
N GLY A 280 1.27 -6.70 27.15
CA GLY A 280 -0.02 -6.90 27.82
C GLY A 280 -1.17 -7.37 26.94
N ALA A 281 -0.89 -7.74 25.69
CA ALA A 281 -1.88 -8.36 24.81
C ALA A 281 -2.09 -9.85 25.16
N THR A 282 -3.32 -10.33 24.99
CA THR A 282 -3.62 -11.77 24.93
C THR A 282 -3.61 -12.19 23.46
N VAL A 283 -2.91 -13.28 23.16
CA VAL A 283 -2.81 -13.83 21.81
C VAL A 283 -3.27 -15.29 21.82
N ASP A 284 -4.37 -15.57 21.13
CA ASP A 284 -4.92 -16.91 20.98
C ASP A 284 -4.67 -17.42 19.55
N HIS A 285 -4.40 -18.71 19.40
CA HIS A 285 -4.26 -19.35 18.09
C HIS A 285 -5.60 -19.97 17.66
N PHE A 286 -5.91 -19.91 16.35
CA PHE A 286 -7.15 -20.49 15.84
C PHE A 286 -7.07 -20.89 14.37
N ASP A 287 -7.94 -21.85 14.01
CA ASP A 287 -8.12 -22.31 12.64
C ASP A 287 -9.34 -21.64 11.98
N ALA A 288 -9.21 -21.34 10.68
CA ALA A 288 -10.30 -20.86 9.83
C ALA A 288 -10.29 -21.55 8.45
N PRO A 289 -10.84 -22.77 8.34
CA PRO A 289 -10.88 -23.52 7.08
C PRO A 289 -11.57 -22.76 5.93
N GLU A 290 -12.50 -21.85 6.25
CA GLU A 290 -13.15 -20.99 5.26
C GLU A 290 -12.18 -20.09 4.48
N ILE A 291 -10.99 -19.80 5.04
CA ILE A 291 -9.97 -19.01 4.35
C ILE A 291 -9.32 -19.82 3.23
N ALA A 292 -9.05 -21.11 3.43
CA ALA A 292 -8.54 -21.97 2.36
C ALA A 292 -9.51 -22.04 1.18
N GLU A 293 -10.81 -22.15 1.48
CA GLU A 293 -11.86 -22.10 0.46
C GLU A 293 -11.89 -20.74 -0.27
N ALA A 294 -11.86 -19.62 0.47
CA ALA A 294 -11.83 -18.28 -0.13
C ALA A 294 -10.60 -18.07 -1.02
N MET A 295 -9.43 -18.56 -0.60
CA MET A 295 -8.19 -18.47 -1.36
C MET A 295 -8.25 -19.27 -2.67
N ALA A 296 -8.92 -20.43 -2.67
CA ALA A 296 -9.15 -21.21 -3.89
C ALA A 296 -10.06 -20.47 -4.91
N LEU A 297 -10.94 -19.58 -4.44
CA LEU A 297 -11.79 -18.76 -5.31
C LEU A 297 -11.05 -17.59 -5.96
N ALA A 298 -9.84 -17.24 -5.52
CA ALA A 298 -9.16 -16.02 -5.96
C ALA A 298 -8.99 -15.95 -7.49
N GLY A 299 -8.62 -17.04 -8.14
CA GLY A 299 -8.48 -17.08 -9.60
C GLY A 299 -9.78 -16.72 -10.33
N LEU A 300 -10.90 -17.20 -9.81
CA LEU A 300 -12.25 -16.96 -10.35
C LEU A 300 -12.78 -15.55 -10.05
N LEU A 301 -12.15 -14.81 -9.14
CA LEU A 301 -12.64 -13.51 -8.68
C LEU A 301 -11.82 -12.34 -9.22
N PHE A 302 -10.49 -12.45 -9.19
CA PHE A 302 -9.59 -11.36 -9.60
C PHE A 302 -9.40 -11.30 -11.12
N THR A 303 -9.01 -12.43 -11.72
CA THR A 303 -8.55 -12.46 -13.11
C THR A 303 -9.65 -12.18 -14.14
N PRO A 304 -10.91 -12.66 -14.02
CA PRO A 304 -11.93 -12.34 -15.02
C PRO A 304 -12.34 -10.86 -15.01
N GLU A 305 -12.41 -10.20 -13.86
CA GLU A 305 -12.71 -8.77 -13.80
C GLU A 305 -11.57 -7.95 -14.42
N ALA A 306 -10.32 -8.28 -14.08
CA ALA A 306 -9.14 -7.66 -14.69
C ALA A 306 -9.11 -7.85 -16.21
N TYR A 307 -9.41 -9.05 -16.71
CA TYR A 307 -9.50 -9.31 -18.14
C TYR A 307 -10.70 -8.61 -18.80
N ALA A 308 -11.84 -8.50 -18.12
CA ALA A 308 -13.00 -7.78 -18.65
C ALA A 308 -12.71 -6.28 -18.83
N ILE A 309 -11.90 -5.69 -17.95
CA ILE A 309 -11.47 -4.28 -18.03
C ILE A 309 -10.43 -4.09 -19.13
N TRP A 310 -9.42 -4.97 -19.22
CA TRP A 310 -8.22 -4.73 -20.02
C TRP A 310 -8.10 -5.56 -21.29
N GLY A 311 -8.86 -6.65 -21.42
CA GLY A 311 -8.67 -7.68 -22.45
C GLY A 311 -8.63 -7.13 -23.86
N GLU A 312 -9.56 -6.25 -24.23
CA GLU A 312 -9.55 -5.62 -25.57
C GLU A 312 -8.28 -4.80 -25.82
N THR A 313 -7.86 -3.98 -24.85
CA THR A 313 -6.64 -3.16 -24.96
C THR A 313 -5.39 -4.03 -25.02
N ILE A 314 -5.35 -5.09 -24.22
CA ILE A 314 -4.24 -6.04 -24.15
C ILE A 314 -4.12 -6.80 -25.46
N GLU A 315 -5.19 -7.40 -25.96
CA GLU A 315 -5.14 -8.24 -27.16
C GLU A 315 -4.90 -7.42 -28.45
N ALA A 316 -5.21 -6.12 -28.43
CA ALA A 316 -4.83 -5.21 -29.51
C ALA A 316 -3.30 -4.96 -29.61
N ALA A 317 -2.55 -5.12 -28.52
CA ALA A 317 -1.10 -4.89 -28.50
C ALA A 317 -0.34 -5.71 -27.42
N PRO A 318 -0.46 -7.06 -27.39
CA PRO A 318 0.06 -7.89 -26.31
C PRO A 318 1.60 -7.85 -26.19
N GLN A 319 2.29 -7.57 -27.31
CA GLN A 319 3.74 -7.41 -27.36
C GLN A 319 4.28 -6.22 -26.54
N LYS A 320 3.41 -5.32 -26.07
CA LYS A 320 3.79 -4.19 -25.21
C LYS A 320 3.88 -4.55 -23.73
N MET A 321 3.41 -5.73 -23.34
CA MET A 321 3.35 -6.15 -21.94
C MET A 321 4.49 -7.08 -21.54
N PHE A 322 4.79 -7.09 -20.25
CA PHE A 322 5.68 -8.10 -19.67
C PHE A 322 4.97 -9.48 -19.69
N PRO A 323 5.55 -10.53 -20.32
CA PRO A 323 4.84 -11.79 -20.53
C PRO A 323 4.24 -12.44 -19.26
N PRO A 324 4.93 -12.50 -18.11
CA PRO A 324 4.32 -13.03 -16.88
C PRO A 324 3.12 -12.23 -16.36
N VAL A 325 3.02 -10.94 -16.66
CA VAL A 325 1.85 -10.10 -16.31
C VAL A 325 0.73 -10.32 -17.34
N LEU A 326 1.08 -10.37 -18.63
CA LEU A 326 0.13 -10.68 -19.71
C LEU A 326 -0.61 -12.00 -19.46
N GLU A 327 0.10 -13.07 -19.11
CA GLU A 327 -0.51 -14.38 -18.86
C GLU A 327 -1.46 -14.37 -17.66
N ARG A 328 -1.21 -13.52 -16.66
CA ARG A 328 -2.14 -13.35 -15.51
C ARG A 328 -3.44 -12.65 -15.91
N PHE A 329 -3.40 -11.70 -16.84
CA PHE A 329 -4.63 -11.14 -17.39
C PHE A 329 -5.37 -12.21 -18.21
N ARG A 330 -4.67 -12.89 -19.12
CA ARG A 330 -5.27 -13.92 -20.00
C ARG A 330 -5.88 -15.09 -19.25
N SER A 331 -5.40 -15.42 -18.05
CA SER A 331 -6.03 -16.49 -17.24
C SER A 331 -7.49 -16.18 -16.87
N GLY A 332 -7.92 -14.92 -16.93
CA GLY A 332 -9.32 -14.52 -16.73
C GLY A 332 -10.23 -14.79 -17.93
N ALA A 333 -9.68 -14.92 -19.14
CA ALA A 333 -10.44 -15.03 -20.39
C ALA A 333 -11.32 -16.28 -20.46
N THR A 334 -10.92 -17.35 -19.78
CA THR A 334 -11.60 -18.65 -19.83
C THR A 334 -12.60 -18.86 -18.70
N VAL A 335 -12.70 -17.94 -17.74
CA VAL A 335 -13.62 -18.07 -16.60
C VAL A 335 -15.04 -17.74 -17.05
N LYS A 336 -15.99 -18.63 -16.82
CA LYS A 336 -17.38 -18.42 -17.21
C LYS A 336 -18.08 -17.45 -16.26
N ALA A 337 -19.02 -16.67 -16.79
CA ALA A 337 -19.86 -15.79 -15.99
C ALA A 337 -20.56 -16.52 -14.82
N THR A 338 -20.98 -17.76 -15.03
CA THR A 338 -21.61 -18.60 -13.99
C THR A 338 -20.65 -18.97 -12.86
N GLU A 339 -19.37 -19.17 -13.16
CA GLU A 339 -18.33 -19.48 -12.16
C GLU A 339 -18.00 -18.22 -11.35
N TYR A 340 -17.82 -17.08 -12.04
CA TYR A 340 -17.60 -15.78 -11.40
C TYR A 340 -18.75 -15.41 -10.44
N ILE A 341 -20.00 -15.51 -10.89
CA ILE A 341 -21.18 -15.21 -10.07
C ILE A 341 -21.27 -16.16 -8.87
N SER A 342 -21.06 -17.46 -9.09
CA SER A 342 -21.09 -18.47 -8.01
C SER A 342 -19.97 -18.24 -6.99
N ALA A 343 -18.76 -17.90 -7.45
CA ALA A 343 -17.63 -17.58 -6.59
C ALA A 343 -17.91 -16.36 -5.70
N TRP A 344 -18.51 -15.30 -6.25
CA TRP A 344 -18.91 -14.13 -5.45
C TRP A 344 -19.97 -14.47 -4.40
N ARG A 345 -21.01 -15.23 -4.78
CA ARG A 345 -22.03 -15.68 -3.83
C ARG A 345 -21.40 -16.48 -2.69
N ARG A 346 -20.47 -17.37 -3.01
CA ARG A 346 -19.77 -18.17 -2.01
C ARG A 346 -18.86 -17.31 -1.13
N LEU A 347 -18.09 -16.39 -1.71
CA LEU A 347 -17.24 -15.48 -0.93
C LEU A 347 -18.03 -14.66 0.09
N GLU A 348 -19.22 -14.17 -0.26
CA GLU A 348 -20.08 -13.44 0.67
C GLU A 348 -20.60 -14.30 1.84
N GLU A 349 -20.78 -15.60 1.63
CA GLU A 349 -21.08 -16.54 2.72
C GLU A 349 -19.85 -16.75 3.62
N LEU A 350 -18.67 -16.94 3.02
CA LEU A 350 -17.40 -17.12 3.75
C LEU A 350 -17.05 -15.87 4.58
N ARG A 351 -17.31 -14.67 4.08
CA ARG A 351 -17.15 -13.41 4.84
C ARG A 351 -17.98 -13.40 6.13
N LYS A 352 -19.23 -13.87 6.07
CA LYS A 352 -20.10 -13.96 7.26
C LYS A 352 -19.61 -15.01 8.26
N ILE A 353 -19.02 -16.10 7.78
CA ILE A 353 -18.42 -17.13 8.64
C ILE A 353 -17.19 -16.55 9.34
N TRP A 354 -16.30 -15.92 8.58
CA TRP A 354 -15.12 -15.23 9.08
C TRP A 354 -15.46 -14.20 10.15
N GLU A 355 -16.41 -13.30 9.87
CA GLU A 355 -16.83 -12.25 10.81
C GLU A 355 -17.29 -12.82 12.15
N ARG A 356 -18.08 -13.90 12.15
CA ARG A 356 -18.51 -14.57 13.39
C ARG A 356 -17.33 -15.22 14.11
N ARG A 357 -16.41 -15.85 13.37
CA ARG A 357 -15.23 -16.52 13.96
C ARG A 357 -14.30 -15.53 14.63
N THR A 358 -14.07 -14.38 14.00
CA THR A 358 -13.10 -13.39 14.47
C THR A 358 -13.70 -12.32 15.38
N GLY A 359 -15.01 -12.34 15.62
CA GLY A 359 -15.70 -11.31 16.41
C GLY A 359 -15.23 -11.19 17.87
N GLY A 360 -14.53 -12.20 18.39
CA GLY A 360 -13.92 -12.17 19.73
C GLY A 360 -12.54 -11.50 19.80
N PHE A 361 -11.96 -11.13 18.66
CA PHE A 361 -10.64 -10.51 18.57
C PHE A 361 -10.73 -9.02 18.20
N ASP A 362 -9.78 -8.23 18.69
CA ASP A 362 -9.57 -6.85 18.25
C ASP A 362 -8.96 -6.79 16.85
N ALA A 363 -8.07 -7.73 16.54
CA ALA A 363 -7.55 -7.97 15.20
C ALA A 363 -7.02 -9.41 15.06
N VAL A 364 -6.94 -9.89 13.81
CA VAL A 364 -6.26 -11.15 13.47
C VAL A 364 -4.84 -10.84 12.97
N LEU A 365 -3.86 -11.60 13.46
CA LEU A 365 -2.44 -11.46 13.15
C LEU A 365 -1.99 -12.51 12.14
N ILE A 366 -1.22 -12.05 11.15
CA ILE A 366 -0.51 -12.90 10.19
C ILE A 366 0.83 -12.26 9.82
N PRO A 367 1.86 -13.03 9.42
CA PRO A 367 3.00 -12.48 8.69
C PRO A 367 2.48 -11.79 7.43
N THR A 368 2.96 -10.59 7.12
CA THR A 368 2.45 -9.85 5.95
C THR A 368 2.79 -10.55 4.65
N SER A 369 4.04 -10.98 4.49
CA SER A 369 4.49 -11.77 3.35
C SER A 369 5.22 -13.02 3.86
N PRO A 370 4.96 -14.21 3.29
CA PRO A 370 5.64 -15.44 3.69
C PRO A 370 7.13 -15.50 3.30
N ILE A 371 7.60 -14.57 2.47
CA ILE A 371 8.95 -14.57 1.91
C ILE A 371 9.62 -13.21 2.06
N LEU A 372 10.95 -13.22 2.01
CA LEU A 372 11.76 -12.03 1.77
C LEU A 372 11.66 -11.58 0.30
N PRO A 373 12.03 -10.31 0.02
CA PRO A 373 12.22 -9.82 -1.34
C PRO A 373 13.02 -10.79 -2.22
N PRO A 374 12.43 -11.35 -3.30
CA PRO A 374 13.14 -12.23 -4.20
C PRO A 374 14.11 -11.47 -5.13
N ASP A 375 15.11 -12.18 -5.64
CA ASP A 375 16.12 -11.64 -6.56
C ASP A 375 15.50 -11.15 -7.87
N ALA A 376 15.80 -9.92 -8.26
CA ALA A 376 15.19 -9.28 -9.42
C ALA A 376 15.63 -9.92 -10.75
N GLN A 377 16.89 -10.36 -10.87
CA GLN A 377 17.41 -10.95 -12.10
C GLN A 377 16.82 -12.34 -12.36
N ARG A 378 16.70 -13.15 -11.31
CA ARG A 378 16.04 -14.45 -11.39
C ARG A 378 14.58 -14.31 -11.80
N LEU A 379 13.86 -13.35 -11.22
CA LEU A 379 12.48 -13.08 -11.62
C LEU A 379 12.32 -12.67 -13.09
N LEU A 380 13.31 -11.96 -13.66
CA LEU A 380 13.31 -11.58 -15.08
C LEU A 380 13.56 -12.76 -16.01
N ASN A 381 14.44 -13.68 -15.60
CA ASN A 381 14.94 -14.74 -16.47
C ASN A 381 14.25 -16.11 -16.26
N GLU A 382 13.57 -16.30 -15.13
CA GLU A 382 12.93 -17.57 -14.74
C GLU A 382 11.41 -17.38 -14.53
N PRO A 383 10.57 -17.55 -15.57
CA PRO A 383 9.11 -17.35 -15.45
C PRO A 383 8.42 -18.20 -14.38
N ALA A 384 8.91 -19.43 -14.16
CA ALA A 384 8.40 -20.32 -13.11
C ALA A 384 8.68 -19.76 -11.70
N TYR A 385 9.88 -19.20 -11.50
CA TYR A 385 10.25 -18.54 -10.24
C TYR A 385 9.39 -17.28 -10.03
N PHE A 386 9.16 -16.48 -11.08
CA PHE A 386 8.22 -15.36 -11.00
C PHE A 386 6.83 -15.80 -10.54
N ALA A 387 6.28 -16.85 -11.14
CA ALA A 387 4.95 -17.34 -10.81
C ALA A 387 4.86 -17.84 -9.35
N SER A 388 5.85 -18.62 -8.89
CA SER A 388 5.86 -19.16 -7.52
C SER A 388 6.02 -18.06 -6.47
N GLU A 389 7.01 -17.17 -6.64
CA GLU A 389 7.27 -16.10 -5.67
C GLU A 389 6.13 -15.09 -5.64
N ASN A 390 5.53 -14.76 -6.79
CA ASN A 390 4.42 -13.82 -6.81
C ASN A 390 3.16 -14.36 -6.13
N LEU A 391 2.85 -15.65 -6.29
CA LEU A 391 1.73 -16.28 -5.60
C LEU A 391 1.97 -16.33 -4.09
N LEU A 392 3.17 -16.75 -3.68
CA LEU A 392 3.53 -16.86 -2.28
C LEU A 392 3.59 -15.49 -1.59
N ALA A 393 4.22 -14.48 -2.21
CA ALA A 393 4.30 -13.12 -1.68
C ALA A 393 2.94 -12.50 -1.36
N LEU A 394 1.92 -12.80 -2.18
CA LEU A 394 0.56 -12.27 -2.06
C LEU A 394 -0.39 -13.15 -1.24
N ARG A 395 0.02 -14.37 -0.86
CA ARG A 395 -0.89 -15.34 -0.25
C ARG A 395 -1.57 -14.77 1.00
N ASN A 396 -0.77 -14.28 1.95
CA ASN A 396 -1.25 -13.78 3.22
C ASN A 396 -2.03 -12.47 3.05
N THR A 397 -1.53 -11.56 2.22
CA THR A 397 -2.21 -10.28 2.01
C THR A 397 -3.57 -10.42 1.33
N ARG A 398 -3.75 -11.40 0.43
CA ARG A 398 -5.04 -11.63 -0.25
C ARG A 398 -6.17 -12.00 0.71
N ILE A 399 -5.87 -12.59 1.87
CA ILE A 399 -6.87 -12.90 2.90
C ILE A 399 -7.67 -11.64 3.25
N GLY A 400 -6.98 -10.53 3.52
CA GLY A 400 -7.61 -9.24 3.82
C GLY A 400 -8.46 -8.67 2.69
N ASN A 401 -8.07 -8.84 1.43
CA ASN A 401 -8.86 -8.37 0.28
C ASN A 401 -10.10 -9.25 0.07
N LEU A 402 -9.93 -10.57 0.09
CA LEU A 402 -11.02 -11.52 -0.05
C LEU A 402 -12.06 -11.34 1.05
N MET A 403 -11.63 -11.15 2.29
CA MET A 403 -12.54 -10.94 3.43
C MET A 403 -13.07 -9.50 3.54
N GLY A 404 -12.65 -8.57 2.67
CA GLY A 404 -13.14 -7.20 2.66
C GLY A 404 -12.72 -6.38 3.89
N LEU A 405 -11.57 -6.69 4.49
CA LEU A 405 -11.10 -6.15 5.75
C LEU A 405 -10.28 -4.87 5.56
N CYS A 406 -10.18 -4.04 6.59
CA CYS A 406 -9.06 -3.09 6.70
C CYS A 406 -7.85 -3.82 7.32
N VAL A 407 -6.65 -3.52 6.82
CA VAL A 407 -5.44 -4.22 7.25
C VAL A 407 -4.29 -3.24 7.40
N LEU A 408 -3.70 -3.22 8.59
CA LEU A 408 -2.52 -2.43 8.91
C LEU A 408 -1.30 -3.35 8.94
N THR A 409 -0.26 -3.00 8.21
CA THR A 409 1.04 -3.67 8.22
C THR A 409 2.05 -2.79 8.93
N LEU A 410 2.83 -3.37 9.83
CA LEU A 410 3.95 -2.73 10.51
C LEU A 410 5.24 -3.52 10.26
N PRO A 411 6.41 -2.86 10.24
CA PRO A 411 7.68 -3.56 10.26
C PRO A 411 7.82 -4.40 11.54
N THR A 412 8.59 -5.47 11.45
CA THR A 412 9.03 -6.26 12.61
C THR A 412 10.47 -5.89 12.96
N GLY A 413 11.04 -6.52 13.99
CA GLY A 413 12.48 -6.40 14.28
C GLY A 413 13.40 -7.11 13.26
N GLN A 414 12.83 -7.79 12.26
CA GLN A 414 13.57 -8.42 11.17
C GLN A 414 13.39 -7.61 9.88
N LEU A 415 14.51 -7.33 9.20
CA LEU A 415 14.51 -6.54 7.96
C LEU A 415 13.62 -7.16 6.89
N SER A 416 12.87 -6.30 6.20
CA SER A 416 11.93 -6.65 5.14
C SER A 416 10.86 -7.67 5.56
N CYS A 417 10.55 -7.75 6.85
CA CYS A 417 9.50 -8.61 7.40
C CYS A 417 8.44 -7.75 8.09
N GLY A 418 7.17 -8.01 7.76
CA GLY A 418 6.03 -7.29 8.32
C GLY A 418 5.08 -8.19 9.10
N ILE A 419 4.38 -7.60 10.07
CA ILE A 419 3.21 -8.17 10.72
C ILE A 419 1.96 -7.42 10.27
N SER A 420 0.91 -8.15 9.87
CA SER A 420 -0.37 -7.56 9.51
C SER A 420 -1.41 -7.78 10.61
N LEU A 421 -2.08 -6.70 10.98
CA LEU A 421 -3.28 -6.68 11.81
C LEU A 421 -4.50 -6.54 10.90
N MET A 422 -5.35 -7.55 10.86
CA MET A 422 -6.60 -7.53 10.10
C MET A 422 -7.77 -7.14 11.01
N GLY A 423 -8.36 -5.97 10.74
CA GLY A 423 -9.53 -5.46 11.44
C GLY A 423 -10.82 -5.66 10.63
N PRO A 424 -12.01 -5.61 11.28
CA PRO A 424 -13.28 -5.68 10.56
C PRO A 424 -13.43 -4.54 9.55
N ALA A 425 -14.27 -4.75 8.53
CA ALA A 425 -14.60 -3.71 7.55
C ALA A 425 -15.06 -2.40 8.23
N MET A 426 -14.61 -1.27 7.69
CA MET A 426 -14.93 0.10 8.13
C MET A 426 -14.49 0.44 9.57
N GLN A 427 -13.49 -0.28 10.10
CA GLN A 427 -12.91 -0.05 11.43
C GLN A 427 -11.47 0.50 11.36
N GLU A 428 -11.09 1.20 10.28
CA GLU A 428 -9.73 1.72 10.11
C GLU A 428 -9.27 2.55 11.31
N GLU A 429 -10.11 3.43 11.85
CA GLU A 429 -9.74 4.29 12.97
C GLU A 429 -9.45 3.49 14.25
N ARG A 430 -10.26 2.45 14.53
CA ARG A 430 -10.02 1.53 15.65
C ARG A 430 -8.74 0.73 15.43
N LEU A 431 -8.54 0.24 14.22
CA LEU A 431 -7.34 -0.52 13.84
C LEU A 431 -6.08 0.32 13.95
N LEU A 432 -6.12 1.60 13.53
CA LEU A 432 -5.00 2.53 13.65
C LEU A 432 -4.68 2.86 15.12
N ARG A 433 -5.70 3.02 15.98
CA ARG A 433 -5.47 3.19 17.43
C ARG A 433 -4.81 1.96 18.03
N LEU A 434 -5.26 0.75 17.69
CA LEU A 434 -4.63 -0.50 18.11
C LEU A 434 -3.21 -0.62 17.55
N GLY A 435 -3.02 -0.25 16.28
CA GLY A 435 -1.76 -0.23 15.58
C GLY A 435 -0.71 0.67 16.25
N ALA A 436 -1.10 1.84 16.75
CA ALA A 436 -0.19 2.72 17.47
C ALA A 436 0.34 2.09 18.77
N ALA A 437 -0.48 1.29 19.45
CA ALA A 437 -0.02 0.52 20.61
C ALA A 437 0.90 -0.65 20.20
N VAL A 438 0.64 -1.30 19.05
CA VAL A 438 1.53 -2.33 18.51
C VAL A 438 2.86 -1.74 18.07
N GLU A 439 2.87 -0.63 17.32
CA GLU A 439 4.08 0.09 16.91
C GLU A 439 4.99 0.35 18.12
N HIS A 440 4.44 0.90 19.20
CA HIS A 440 5.19 1.15 20.43
C HIS A 440 5.76 -0.14 21.08
N ALA A 441 5.03 -1.25 21.02
CA ALA A 441 5.49 -2.53 21.55
C ALA A 441 6.59 -3.18 20.70
N LEU A 442 6.60 -2.93 19.39
CA LEU A 442 7.59 -3.48 18.47
C LEU A 442 8.92 -2.74 18.52
N GLY A 443 8.90 -1.44 18.83
CA GLY A 443 10.09 -0.60 19.02
C GLY A 443 10.27 0.37 17.88
#